data_AF-A0A252EDC8-F1
#
_entry.id   AF-A0A252EDC8-F1
#
_cell.length_a   1.000
_cell.length_b   1.000
_cell.length_c   1.000
_cell.angle_alpha   90.00
_cell.angle_beta   90.00
_cell.angle_gamma   90.00
#
_symmetry.space_group_name_H-M   'P 1'
#
loop_
_entity.id
_entity.type
_entity.pdbx_description
1 polymer ?
#
loop_
_entity_poly.entity_id
_entity_poly.type
_entity_poly.pdbx_seq_one_letter_code
_entity_poly.pdbx_strand_id
1 'polypeptide(L)'
;MNPEPSPASGSDDYLSRLNEAQRQAVTHGTGVSPGRADSSPLLVIAGAGSGKTNTLAHRVAHLIASGADPRRILLLTFSRRASVEMTRRVERICKTVLGDKAGPLADALAWAGTFHSIGARLLREYA
;
A
#
# COMPACT_ATOMS: atom_id res chain seq x y z
N MET A 1 -1.62 -14.38 35.33
CA MET A 1 -0.89 -14.61 34.07
C MET A 1 -1.93 -14.51 32.96
N ASN A 2 -2.11 -13.32 32.40
CA ASN A 2 -3.05 -13.12 31.30
C ASN A 2 -2.46 -13.76 30.04
N PRO A 3 -3.24 -14.51 29.24
CA PRO A 3 -2.76 -15.02 27.98
C PRO A 3 -2.51 -13.86 27.01
N GLU A 4 -1.33 -13.84 26.39
CA GLU A 4 -0.99 -13.00 25.25
C GLU A 4 -2.07 -13.10 24.16
N PRO A 5 -2.46 -11.99 23.49
CA PRO A 5 -3.37 -12.07 22.37
C PRO A 5 -2.71 -12.82 21.21
N SER A 6 -3.23 -14.01 20.93
CA SER A 6 -2.88 -14.80 19.74
C SER A 6 -3.11 -13.97 18.47
N PRO A 7 -2.15 -13.90 17.52
CA PRO A 7 -2.37 -13.19 16.26
C PRO A 7 -3.50 -13.91 15.51
N ALA A 8 -4.57 -13.17 15.23
CA ALA A 8 -5.76 -13.65 14.56
C ALA A 8 -5.42 -14.43 13.28
N SER A 9 -5.48 -15.76 13.36
CA SER A 9 -5.45 -16.66 12.21
C SER A 9 -6.82 -16.63 11.53
N GLY A 10 -6.97 -15.80 10.50
CA GLY A 10 -8.23 -15.71 9.77
C GLY A 10 -8.18 -14.74 8.59
N SER A 11 -7.61 -15.17 7.48
CA SER A 11 -7.95 -14.79 6.10
C SER A 11 -6.93 -15.46 5.18
N ASP A 12 -7.32 -15.83 3.95
CA ASP A 12 -6.36 -16.21 2.91
C ASP A 12 -5.20 -15.20 2.93
N ASP A 13 -3.99 -15.67 3.23
CA ASP A 13 -2.83 -14.79 3.30
C ASP A 13 -2.67 -14.12 1.93
N TYR A 14 -3.05 -12.85 1.81
CA TYR A 14 -2.94 -12.10 0.57
C TYR A 14 -1.48 -11.94 0.12
N LEU A 15 -0.51 -12.26 1.00
CA LEU A 15 0.91 -12.35 0.69
C LEU A 15 1.32 -13.71 0.09
N SER A 16 0.47 -14.74 0.18
CA SER A 16 0.73 -16.08 -0.39
C SER A 16 0.95 -16.08 -1.90
N ARG A 17 0.37 -15.09 -2.60
CA ARG A 17 0.52 -14.91 -4.06
C ARG A 17 1.82 -14.22 -4.48
N LEU A 18 2.61 -13.76 -3.53
CA LEU A 18 3.87 -13.07 -3.78
C LEU A 18 5.03 -14.05 -3.67
N ASN A 19 6.10 -13.82 -4.44
CA ASN A 19 7.36 -14.52 -4.16
C ASN A 19 8.09 -13.89 -2.96
N GLU A 20 9.20 -14.49 -2.55
CA GLU A 20 9.90 -14.05 -1.34
C GLU A 20 10.38 -12.60 -1.40
N ALA A 21 11.04 -12.19 -2.49
CA ALA A 21 11.51 -10.82 -2.66
C ALA A 21 10.35 -9.81 -2.69
N GLN A 22 9.22 -10.17 -3.30
CA GLN A 22 8.02 -9.33 -3.32
C GLN A 22 7.40 -9.21 -1.93
N ARG A 23 7.34 -10.30 -1.14
CA ARG A 23 6.86 -10.26 0.25
C ARG A 23 7.72 -9.35 1.10
N GLN A 24 9.05 -9.48 1.02
CA GLN A 24 9.99 -8.61 1.74
C GLN A 24 9.78 -7.13 1.38
N ALA A 25 9.59 -6.82 0.10
CA ALA A 25 9.28 -5.45 -0.32
C ALA A 25 7.91 -4.95 0.21
N VAL A 26 6.93 -5.85 0.31
CA VAL A 26 5.58 -5.54 0.83
C VAL A 26 5.57 -5.35 2.35
N THR A 27 6.42 -6.04 3.10
CA THR A 27 6.48 -6.01 4.58
C THR A 27 7.62 -5.14 5.15
N HIS A 28 8.45 -4.53 4.30
CA HIS A 28 9.55 -3.66 4.71
C HIS A 28 9.13 -2.59 5.72
N GLY A 29 9.76 -2.46 6.88
CA GLY A 29 9.41 -1.41 7.86
C GLY A 29 8.02 -1.52 8.52
N THR A 30 7.22 -2.55 8.20
CA THR A 30 5.95 -2.85 8.86
C THR A 30 6.14 -4.03 9.82
N GLY A 31 6.92 -3.81 10.89
CA GLY A 31 7.29 -4.93 11.77
C GLY A 31 8.17 -4.60 12.98
N VAL A 32 8.06 -3.40 13.55
CA VAL A 32 8.85 -3.07 14.74
C VAL A 32 7.94 -2.48 15.81
N SER A 33 8.19 -2.88 17.06
CA SER A 33 7.52 -2.42 18.28
C SER A 33 7.11 -0.93 18.23
N PRO A 34 6.00 -0.55 18.91
CA PRO A 34 5.60 0.85 19.01
C PRO A 34 6.79 1.71 19.43
N GLY A 35 7.18 2.65 18.57
CA GLY A 35 8.33 3.53 18.79
C GLY A 35 9.59 3.26 17.95
N ARG A 36 9.63 2.22 17.10
CA ARG A 36 10.82 1.96 16.27
C ARG A 36 10.53 1.41 14.86
N ALA A 37 9.47 1.86 14.20
CA ALA A 37 9.26 1.54 12.78
C ALA A 37 10.54 1.86 11.98
N ASP A 38 11.16 0.83 11.40
CA ASP A 38 12.29 0.99 10.51
C ASP A 38 11.80 1.73 9.27
N SER A 39 11.96 3.05 9.31
CA SER A 39 11.48 3.99 8.30
C SER A 39 12.52 4.18 7.19
N SER A 40 13.45 3.23 7.05
CA SER A 40 14.51 3.27 6.05
C SER A 40 13.91 3.23 4.64
N PRO A 41 14.41 4.07 3.71
CA PRO A 41 14.00 4.01 2.32
C PRO A 41 14.29 2.64 1.69
N LEU A 42 13.37 2.15 0.87
CA LEU A 42 13.54 0.91 0.10
C LEU A 42 13.59 1.20 -1.41
N LEU A 43 14.64 0.73 -2.07
CA LEU A 43 14.76 0.72 -3.53
C LEU A 43 14.50 -0.70 -4.06
N VAL A 44 13.51 -0.82 -4.94
CA VAL A 44 13.20 -2.09 -5.63
C VAL A 44 13.65 -2.01 -7.08
N ILE A 45 14.69 -2.79 -7.43
CA ILE A 45 15.18 -2.93 -8.81
C ILE A 45 14.51 -4.16 -9.43
N ALA A 46 13.83 -3.98 -10.57
CA ALA A 46 13.04 -5.05 -11.16
C ALA A 46 12.90 -4.93 -12.69
N GLY A 47 13.16 -6.05 -13.38
CA GLY A 47 13.01 -6.18 -14.83
C GLY A 47 11.56 -6.13 -15.33
N ALA A 48 11.37 -6.13 -16.64
CA ALA A 48 10.03 -6.26 -17.23
C ALA A 48 9.36 -7.57 -16.78
N GLY A 49 8.04 -7.55 -16.58
CA GLY A 49 7.28 -8.75 -16.19
C GLY A 49 7.47 -9.23 -14.74
N SER A 50 8.36 -8.64 -13.94
CA SER A 50 8.66 -9.12 -12.56
C SER A 50 7.58 -8.80 -11.50
N GLY A 51 6.45 -8.23 -11.91
CA GLY A 51 5.35 -7.91 -11.00
C GLY A 51 5.49 -6.59 -10.22
N LYS A 52 6.35 -5.64 -10.63
CA LYS A 52 6.54 -4.32 -9.97
C LYS A 52 5.24 -3.65 -9.49
N THR A 53 4.30 -3.51 -10.42
CA THR A 53 2.99 -2.88 -10.17
C THR A 53 2.16 -3.70 -9.17
N ASN A 54 2.28 -5.03 -9.20
CA ASN A 54 1.60 -5.90 -8.24
C ASN A 54 2.20 -5.76 -6.85
N THR A 55 3.53 -5.79 -6.73
CA THR A 55 4.24 -5.57 -5.47
C THR A 55 3.88 -4.23 -4.84
N LEU A 56 3.85 -3.15 -5.63
CA LEU A 56 3.50 -1.82 -5.12
C LEU A 56 2.04 -1.77 -4.62
N ALA A 57 1.10 -2.38 -5.35
CA ALA A 57 -0.29 -2.41 -4.92
C ALA A 57 -0.50 -3.23 -3.63
N HIS A 58 0.17 -4.39 -3.52
CA HIS A 58 0.18 -5.19 -2.29
C HIS A 58 0.83 -4.42 -1.13
N ARG A 59 1.88 -3.63 -1.39
CA ARG A 59 2.54 -2.81 -0.37
C ARG A 59 1.59 -1.77 0.22
N VAL A 60 0.86 -1.06 -0.63
CA VAL A 60 -0.14 -0.07 -0.17
C VAL A 60 -1.24 -0.76 0.63
N ALA A 61 -1.78 -1.87 0.13
CA ALA A 61 -2.80 -2.62 0.84
C ALA A 61 -2.29 -3.14 2.20
N HIS A 62 -1.04 -3.60 2.26
CA HIS A 62 -0.39 -4.03 3.49
C HIS A 62 -0.25 -2.88 4.49
N LEU A 63 0.22 -1.71 4.07
CA LEU A 63 0.31 -0.52 4.94
C LEU A 63 -1.06 -0.16 5.53
N ILE A 64 -2.11 -0.16 4.71
CA ILE A 64 -3.48 0.15 5.15
C ILE A 64 -3.97 -0.94 6.13
N ALA A 65 -3.75 -2.21 5.82
CA ALA A 65 -4.11 -3.32 6.70
C ALA A 65 -3.34 -3.30 8.03
N SER A 66 -2.12 -2.76 8.03
CA SER A 66 -1.32 -2.49 9.23
C SER A 66 -1.73 -1.22 9.99
N GLY A 67 -2.82 -0.55 9.58
CA GLY A 67 -3.38 0.61 10.28
C GLY A 67 -2.93 1.97 9.76
N ALA A 68 -2.20 2.04 8.65
CA ALA A 68 -1.89 3.32 8.03
C ALA A 68 -3.16 3.99 7.47
N ASP A 69 -3.36 5.26 7.76
CA ASP A 69 -4.41 6.07 7.14
C ASP A 69 -4.10 6.22 5.63
N PRO A 70 -4.98 5.74 4.72
CA PRO A 70 -4.74 5.84 3.27
C PRO A 70 -4.52 7.29 2.80
N ARG A 71 -5.09 8.28 3.49
CA ARG A 71 -4.92 9.71 3.16
C ARG A 71 -3.50 10.21 3.38
N ARG A 72 -2.68 9.44 4.11
CA ARG A 72 -1.25 9.71 4.35
C ARG A 72 -0.34 8.99 3.36
N ILE A 73 -0.90 8.29 2.37
CA ILE A 73 -0.14 7.55 1.35
C ILE A 73 -0.13 8.35 0.04
N LEU A 74 1.07 8.69 -0.44
CA LEU A 74 1.29 9.31 -1.74
C LEU A 74 1.71 8.24 -2.77
N LEU A 75 0.98 8.15 -3.88
CA LEU A 75 1.29 7.25 -4.99
C LEU A 75 1.51 8.05 -6.26
N LEU A 76 2.74 8.05 -6.76
CA LEU A 76 3.14 8.78 -7.96
C LEU A 76 3.46 7.84 -9.11
N THR A 77 2.96 8.18 -10.29
CA THR A 77 3.32 7.52 -11.54
C THR A 77 3.54 8.54 -12.66
N PHE A 78 4.10 8.12 -13.79
CA PHE A 78 4.30 9.00 -14.94
C PHE A 78 3.05 9.18 -15.81
N SER A 79 2.11 8.22 -15.78
CA SER A 79 0.95 8.24 -16.67
C SER A 79 -0.36 8.15 -15.91
N ARG A 80 -1.38 8.84 -16.45
CA ARG A 80 -2.75 8.80 -15.90
C ARG A 80 -3.30 7.37 -15.87
N ARG A 81 -3.05 6.59 -16.93
CA ARG A 81 -3.45 5.19 -17.02
C ARG A 81 -2.84 4.34 -15.90
N ALA A 82 -1.53 4.48 -15.66
CA ALA A 82 -0.85 3.74 -14.60
C ALA A 82 -1.38 4.13 -13.21
N SER A 83 -1.65 5.41 -12.97
CA SER A 83 -2.26 5.89 -11.72
C SER A 83 -3.60 5.21 -11.47
N VAL A 84 -4.52 5.26 -12.45
CA VAL A 84 -5.87 4.68 -12.34
C VAL A 84 -5.81 3.16 -12.18
N GLU A 85 -4.95 2.47 -12.93
CA GLU A 85 -4.79 1.02 -12.79
C GLU A 85 -4.25 0.65 -11.41
N MET A 86 -3.27 1.40 -10.89
CA MET A 86 -2.70 1.21 -9.56
C MET A 86 -3.77 1.35 -8.48
N THR A 87 -4.53 2.45 -8.49
CA THR A 87 -5.60 2.70 -7.51
C THR A 87 -6.63 1.57 -7.52
N ARG A 88 -7.13 1.17 -8.71
CA ARG A 88 -8.06 0.05 -8.84
C ARG A 88 -7.49 -1.27 -8.32
N ARG A 89 -6.18 -1.51 -8.47
CA ARG A 89 -5.54 -2.73 -7.96
C ARG A 89 -5.43 -2.70 -6.44
N VAL A 90 -5.07 -1.56 -5.85
CA VAL A 90 -5.05 -1.37 -4.40
C VAL A 90 -6.44 -1.59 -3.80
N GLU A 91 -7.47 -0.97 -4.35
CA GLU A 91 -8.87 -1.15 -3.92
C GLU A 91 -9.29 -2.62 -3.93
N ARG A 92 -8.97 -3.34 -5.01
CA ARG A 92 -9.29 -4.77 -5.13
C ARG A 92 -8.61 -5.59 -4.04
N ILE A 93 -7.32 -5.35 -3.79
CA ILE A 93 -6.57 -6.09 -2.76
C ILE A 93 -7.10 -5.73 -1.37
N CYS A 94 -7.34 -4.45 -1.08
CA CYS A 94 -7.89 -4.02 0.20
C CYS A 94 -9.27 -4.63 0.47
N LYS A 95 -10.12 -4.77 -0.56
CA LYS A 95 -11.40 -5.48 -0.44
C LYS A 95 -11.21 -6.95 -0.04
N THR A 96 -10.18 -7.62 -0.57
CA THR A 96 -9.82 -8.99 -0.17
C THR A 96 -9.30 -9.06 1.27
N VAL A 97 -8.51 -8.08 1.71
CA VAL A 97 -7.84 -8.09 3.03
C VAL A 97 -8.75 -7.62 4.17
N LEU A 98 -9.51 -6.54 3.95
CA LEU A 98 -10.32 -5.88 4.98
C LEU A 98 -11.80 -6.28 4.92
N GLY A 99 -12.23 -6.97 3.85
CA GLY A 99 -13.64 -7.30 3.62
C GLY A 99 -14.52 -6.05 3.62
N ASP A 100 -15.66 -6.13 4.32
CA ASP A 100 -16.64 -5.03 4.42
C ASP A 100 -16.12 -3.82 5.23
N LYS A 101 -14.99 -3.97 5.95
CA LYS A 101 -14.35 -2.86 6.68
C LYS A 101 -13.57 -1.91 5.76
N ALA A 102 -13.45 -2.21 4.46
CA ALA A 102 -12.63 -1.45 3.54
C ALA A 102 -13.12 -0.01 3.28
N GLY A 103 -14.39 0.32 3.58
CA GLY A 103 -14.98 1.63 3.34
C GLY A 103 -14.78 2.15 1.89
N PRO A 104 -15.10 3.43 1.61
CA PRO A 104 -14.76 4.06 0.33
C PRO A 104 -13.25 4.33 0.25
N LEU A 105 -12.46 3.32 -0.12
CA LEU A 105 -11.01 3.48 -0.26
C LEU A 105 -10.60 4.43 -1.40
N ALA A 106 -11.48 4.58 -2.40
CA ALA A 106 -11.29 5.46 -3.56
C ALA A 106 -11.09 6.93 -3.12
N ASP A 107 -11.91 7.41 -2.19
CA ASP A 107 -11.78 8.77 -1.64
C ASP A 107 -10.56 8.89 -0.72
N ALA A 108 -10.19 7.78 -0.05
CA ALA A 108 -9.08 7.75 0.88
C ALA A 108 -7.70 7.82 0.19
N LEU A 109 -7.58 7.34 -1.06
CA LEU A 109 -6.37 7.44 -1.90
C LEU A 109 -6.29 8.76 -2.70
N ALA A 110 -6.71 9.87 -2.10
CA ALA A 110 -6.77 11.18 -2.74
C ALA A 110 -5.40 11.68 -3.28
N TRP A 111 -4.29 11.15 -2.76
CA TRP A 111 -2.92 11.47 -3.17
C TRP A 111 -2.31 10.44 -4.14
N ALA A 112 -3.14 9.71 -4.89
CA ALA A 112 -2.69 8.87 -6.00
C ALA A 112 -2.83 9.61 -7.34
N GLY A 113 -1.75 9.74 -8.11
CA GLY A 113 -1.79 10.44 -9.39
C GLY A 113 -0.48 10.51 -10.14
N THR A 114 -0.44 11.39 -11.14
CA THR A 114 0.80 11.72 -11.84
C THR A 114 1.55 12.84 -11.13
N PHE A 115 2.84 12.96 -11.39
CA PHE A 115 3.65 14.10 -10.92
C PHE A 115 2.96 15.44 -11.25
N HIS A 116 2.47 15.60 -12.47
CA HIS A 116 1.79 16.82 -12.90
C HIS A 116 0.46 17.06 -12.17
N SER A 117 -0.38 16.02 -11.97
CA SER A 117 -1.67 16.21 -11.30
C SER A 117 -1.49 16.55 -9.82
N ILE A 118 -0.53 15.90 -9.16
CA ILE A 118 -0.21 16.18 -7.75
C ILE A 118 0.43 17.56 -7.62
N GLY A 119 1.38 17.93 -8.49
CA GLY A 119 1.97 19.28 -8.50
C GLY A 119 0.92 20.38 -8.70
N ALA A 120 0.01 20.20 -9.67
CA ALA A 120 -1.07 21.16 -9.91
C ALA A 120 -2.05 21.26 -8.72
N ARG A 121 -2.29 20.17 -8.00
CA ARG A 121 -3.09 20.18 -6.77
C ARG A 121 -2.41 21.00 -5.68
N LEU A 122 -1.12 20.75 -5.43
CA LEU A 122 -0.35 21.49 -4.43
C LEU A 122 -0.36 22.99 -4.72
N LEU A 123 -0.17 23.39 -5.98
CA LEU A 123 -0.24 24.80 -6.36
C LEU A 123 -1.61 25.42 -6.08
N ARG A 124 -2.72 24.74 -6.39
CA ARG A 124 -4.07 25.26 -6.07
C ARG A 124 -4.36 25.39 -4.58
N GLU A 125 -3.66 24.62 -3.75
CA GLU A 125 -3.89 24.57 -2.30
C GLU A 125 -3.02 25.58 -1.54
N TYR A 126 -1.85 25.93 -2.08
CA TYR A 126 -0.82 26.70 -1.36
C TYR A 126 -0.23 27.91 -2.10
N ALA A 127 -0.63 28.19 -3.34
CA ALA A 127 -0.19 29.34 -4.11
C ALA A 127 -1.38 30.23 -4.50
#